data_AF-A0A7W1Q5T2-F1
#
_entry.id   AF-A0A7W1Q5T2-F1
#
_cell.length_a   1.000
_cell.length_b   1.000
_cell.length_c   1.000
_cell.angle_alpha   90.00
_cell.angle_beta   90.00
_cell.angle_gamma   90.00
#
_symmetry.space_group_name_H-M   'P 1'
#
loop_
_entity.id
_entity.type
_entity.pdbx_description
1 polymer ?
#
loop_
_entity_poly.entity_id
_entity_poly.type
_entity_poly.pdbx_seq_one_letter_code
_entity_poly.pdbx_strand_id
1 'polypeptide(L)'
;MPRLGSEDRIALLMHGHLDTGFGKLGQGMLRYSEAEIVALIDSVHVGGDSTEITGIPRQVPIVGTVAESYDLGARVLIVGIAAPGGRLPEGWWQELRDALRLGMSLVNPLHGSWEDHLGQFLGVDNWIWDIRVEPDGLQPGIGAAAGLSAIRLLTVGSDMSVGKMTAALECVAAAGSMGISAKFVATGQVGICIAG
;
A
#
# COMPACT_ATOMS: atom_id res chain seq x y z
N MET A 1 4.76 -12.65 -9.48
CA MET A 1 4.61 -11.24 -9.09
C MET A 1 5.07 -11.09 -7.65
N PRO A 2 5.74 -9.99 -7.30
CA PRO A 2 5.97 -9.64 -5.91
C PRO A 2 4.65 -9.57 -5.16
N ARG A 3 4.64 -9.97 -3.90
CA ARG A 3 3.48 -9.89 -3.01
C ARG A 3 3.93 -9.41 -1.65
N LEU A 4 3.12 -8.60 -0.98
CA LEU A 4 3.36 -8.23 0.41
C LEU A 4 2.81 -9.33 1.33
N GLY A 5 3.67 -9.88 2.18
CA GLY A 5 3.34 -10.85 3.21
C GLY A 5 3.60 -10.33 4.61
N SER A 6 3.25 -11.14 5.62
CA SER A 6 3.48 -10.83 7.04
C SER A 6 4.94 -10.64 7.41
N GLU A 7 5.86 -11.24 6.64
CA GLU A 7 7.31 -11.15 6.87
C GLU A 7 7.94 -9.88 6.26
N ASP A 8 7.19 -9.15 5.42
CA ASP A 8 7.70 -7.95 4.80
C ASP A 8 7.72 -6.79 5.79
N ARG A 9 8.88 -6.14 5.85
CA ARG A 9 9.11 -4.94 6.67
C ARG A 9 9.05 -3.71 5.79
N ILE A 10 8.03 -2.89 5.99
CA ILE A 10 7.66 -1.84 5.03
C ILE A 10 7.78 -0.44 5.64
N ALA A 11 8.18 0.52 4.81
CA ALA A 11 8.10 1.94 5.09
C ALA A 11 7.05 2.60 4.19
N LEU A 12 6.28 3.54 4.74
CA LEU A 12 5.28 4.31 3.99
C LEU A 12 5.79 5.73 3.76
N LEU A 13 6.01 6.11 2.49
CA LEU A 13 6.37 7.48 2.11
C LEU A 13 5.12 8.38 2.17
N MET A 14 5.10 9.29 3.15
CA MET A 14 3.89 10.04 3.56
C MET A 14 4.12 11.53 3.87
N HIS A 15 5.16 12.16 3.31
CA HIS A 15 5.47 13.59 3.47
C HIS A 15 4.25 14.52 3.43
N GLY A 16 3.99 15.20 4.55
CA GLY A 16 2.96 16.23 4.72
C GLY A 16 1.51 15.75 4.63
N HIS A 17 1.28 14.43 4.64
CA HIS A 17 -0.04 13.86 4.37
C HIS A 17 -0.46 12.75 5.34
N LEU A 18 0.17 12.63 6.50
CA LEU A 18 -0.24 11.68 7.55
C LEU A 18 -1.68 11.92 8.05
N ASP A 19 -2.14 13.17 8.04
CA ASP A 19 -3.43 13.63 8.59
C ASP A 19 -4.40 14.15 7.51
N THR A 20 -4.06 13.97 6.22
CA THR A 20 -4.87 14.51 5.10
C THR A 20 -5.56 13.41 4.30
N GLY A 21 -6.59 13.78 3.53
CA GLY A 21 -7.28 12.86 2.63
C GLY A 21 -6.41 12.30 1.49
N PHE A 22 -5.26 12.90 1.19
CA PHE A 22 -4.32 12.40 0.17
C PHE A 22 -3.51 11.18 0.66
N GLY A 23 -3.38 11.01 1.98
CA GLY A 23 -2.69 9.89 2.62
C GLY A 23 -3.54 8.61 2.76
N LYS A 24 -4.71 8.55 2.09
CA LYS A 24 -5.68 7.44 2.24
C LYS A 24 -5.07 6.05 2.05
N LEU A 25 -4.11 5.89 1.13
CA LEU A 25 -3.46 4.60 0.92
C LEU A 25 -2.62 4.22 2.13
N GLY A 26 -1.72 5.10 2.57
CA GLY A 26 -0.86 4.85 3.72
C GLY A 26 -1.66 4.67 5.01
N GLN A 27 -2.70 5.47 5.24
CA GLN A 27 -3.61 5.28 6.38
C GLN A 27 -4.38 3.95 6.32
N GLY A 28 -4.80 3.53 5.11
CA GLY A 28 -5.41 2.22 4.90
C GLY A 28 -4.46 1.07 5.23
N MET A 29 -3.21 1.17 4.78
CA MET A 29 -2.14 0.23 5.13
C MET A 29 -1.89 0.20 6.64
N LEU A 30 -1.78 1.36 7.28
CA LEU A 30 -1.56 1.47 8.72
C LEU A 30 -2.66 0.75 9.52
N ARG A 31 -3.92 0.86 9.09
CA ARG A 31 -5.07 0.18 9.73
C ARG A 31 -5.13 -1.32 9.47
N TYR A 32 -4.84 -1.77 8.25
CA TYR A 32 -5.26 -3.11 7.79
C TYR A 32 -4.15 -4.00 7.24
N SER A 33 -2.94 -3.49 7.01
CA SER A 33 -1.86 -4.31 6.47
C SER A 33 -1.38 -5.33 7.50
N GLU A 34 -1.26 -6.59 7.06
CA GLU A 34 -0.63 -7.68 7.82
C GLU A 34 0.91 -7.58 7.84
N ALA A 35 1.50 -6.84 6.90
CA ALA A 35 2.93 -6.57 6.87
C ALA A 35 3.36 -5.68 8.05
N GLU A 36 4.61 -5.81 8.47
CA GLU A 36 5.19 -5.00 9.54
C GLU A 36 5.54 -3.60 9.00
N ILE A 37 4.71 -2.61 9.32
CA ILE A 37 5.05 -1.21 9.04
C ILE A 37 6.03 -0.73 10.10
N VAL A 38 7.30 -0.59 9.71
CA VAL A 38 8.40 -0.23 10.63
C VAL A 38 8.67 1.26 10.68
N ALA A 39 8.22 2.02 9.67
CA ALA A 39 8.44 3.47 9.60
C ALA A 39 7.38 4.19 8.75
N LEU A 40 7.02 5.39 9.18
CA LEU A 40 6.33 6.40 8.37
C LEU A 40 7.37 7.47 7.99
N ILE A 41 7.50 7.78 6.71
CA ILE A 41 8.44 8.83 6.26
C ILE A 41 7.63 10.11 6.04
N ASP A 42 7.78 11.06 6.95
CA ASP A 42 7.15 12.38 6.87
C ASP A 42 8.03 13.45 7.51
N SER A 43 8.59 14.31 6.67
CA SER A 43 9.44 15.45 7.05
C SER A 43 8.75 16.51 7.90
N VAL A 44 7.41 16.57 7.90
CA VAL A 44 6.63 17.54 8.71
C VAL A 44 6.50 17.08 10.16
N HIS A 45 6.41 15.77 10.38
CA HIS A 45 6.02 15.17 11.67
C HIS A 45 7.12 14.29 12.30
N VAL A 46 8.38 14.47 11.90
CA VAL A 46 9.52 13.69 12.39
C VAL A 46 9.54 13.63 13.92
N GLY A 47 9.63 12.42 14.47
CA GLY A 47 9.65 12.18 15.91
C GLY A 47 8.31 12.41 16.65
N GLY A 48 7.25 12.77 15.93
CA GLY A 48 5.91 12.92 16.49
C GLY A 48 5.22 11.59 16.83
N ASP A 49 4.08 11.67 17.51
CA ASP A 49 3.27 10.50 17.82
C ASP A 49 2.33 10.14 16.66
N SER A 50 2.63 9.02 15.99
CA SER A 50 1.82 8.52 14.86
C SER A 50 0.35 8.28 15.20
N THR A 51 0.03 7.90 16.43
CA THR A 51 -1.35 7.60 16.85
C THR A 51 -2.12 8.89 17.10
N GLU A 52 -1.48 9.91 17.67
CA GLU A 52 -2.09 11.24 17.86
C GLU A 52 -2.34 11.93 16.52
N ILE A 53 -1.37 11.86 15.59
CA ILE A 53 -1.46 12.53 14.28
C ILE A 53 -2.50 11.85 13.38
N THR A 54 -2.47 10.51 13.29
CA THR A 54 -3.32 9.78 12.34
C THR A 54 -4.67 9.34 12.92
N GLY A 55 -4.80 9.33 14.25
CA GLY A 55 -5.94 8.73 14.95
C GLY A 55 -6.05 7.21 14.78
N ILE A 56 -4.99 6.54 14.32
CA ILE A 56 -4.94 5.09 14.13
C ILE A 56 -4.20 4.48 15.31
N PRO A 57 -4.79 3.48 16.03
CA PRO A 57 -4.18 2.89 17.22
C PRO A 57 -3.06 1.88 16.86
N ARG A 58 -2.08 2.32 16.08
CA ARG A 58 -0.88 1.56 15.68
C ARG A 58 0.33 2.49 15.75
N GLN A 59 1.14 2.33 16.78
CA GLN A 59 2.36 3.13 16.96
C GLN A 59 3.40 2.71 15.91
N VAL A 60 3.89 3.68 15.13
CA VAL A 60 4.98 3.51 14.17
C VAL A 60 5.90 4.73 14.23
N PRO A 61 7.24 4.56 14.25
CA PRO A 61 8.17 5.68 14.20
C PRO A 61 7.94 6.57 12.97
N ILE A 62 7.94 7.89 13.17
CA ILE A 62 7.93 8.86 12.07
C ILE A 62 9.35 9.38 11.86
N VAL A 63 9.91 9.12 10.68
CA VAL A 63 11.26 9.51 10.27
C VAL A 63 11.22 10.53 9.14
N GLY A 64 12.31 11.26 8.93
CA GLY A 64 12.40 12.31 7.92
C GLY A 64 12.85 11.83 6.55
N THR A 65 13.50 10.66 6.49
CA THR A 65 14.17 10.18 5.28
C THR A 65 14.02 8.67 5.05
N VAL A 66 14.22 8.24 3.81
CA VAL A 66 14.31 6.82 3.43
C VAL A 66 15.43 6.09 4.16
N ALA A 67 16.61 6.71 4.31
CA ALA A 67 17.75 6.08 4.98
C ALA A 67 17.44 5.71 6.43
N GLU A 68 16.81 6.63 7.18
CA GLU A 68 16.36 6.36 8.56
C GLU A 68 15.34 5.21 8.61
N SER A 69 14.44 5.13 7.62
CA SER A 69 13.48 4.02 7.55
C SER A 69 14.16 2.66 7.29
N TYR A 70 15.22 2.66 6.48
CA TYR A 70 16.03 1.47 6.19
C TYR A 70 16.78 0.98 7.41
N ASP A 71 17.33 1.91 8.21
CA ASP A 71 18.02 1.63 9.48
C ASP A 71 17.07 1.03 10.52
N LEU A 72 15.79 1.42 10.50
CA LEU A 72 14.72 0.77 11.28
C LEU A 72 14.32 -0.61 10.75
N GLY A 73 14.90 -1.04 9.62
CA GLY A 73 14.76 -2.37 9.06
C GLY A 73 13.78 -2.47 7.90
N ALA A 74 13.33 -1.35 7.32
CA ALA A 74 12.47 -1.36 6.15
C ALA A 74 13.21 -1.98 4.96
N ARG A 75 12.52 -2.86 4.21
CA ARG A 75 13.03 -3.49 2.99
C ARG A 75 12.14 -3.24 1.78
N VAL A 76 10.92 -2.78 2.01
CA VAL A 76 10.02 -2.32 0.95
C VAL A 76 9.58 -0.89 1.25
N LEU A 77 9.66 -0.01 0.26
CA LEU A 77 9.13 1.34 0.32
C LEU A 77 7.84 1.41 -0.51
N ILE A 78 6.77 1.93 0.09
CA ILE A 78 5.47 2.12 -0.57
C ILE A 78 5.14 3.60 -0.55
N VAL A 79 4.73 4.16 -1.70
CA VAL A 79 4.23 5.53 -1.75
C VAL A 79 2.82 5.59 -1.17
N GLY A 80 2.69 6.08 0.06
CA GLY A 80 1.44 6.11 0.82
C GLY A 80 0.43 7.18 0.38
N ILE A 81 0.80 8.02 -0.58
CA ILE A 81 0.07 9.24 -0.95
C ILE A 81 -0.42 9.17 -2.39
N ALA A 82 -1.66 9.61 -2.62
CA ALA A 82 -2.14 9.94 -3.95
C ALA A 82 -1.68 11.37 -4.31
N ALA A 83 -0.62 11.51 -5.11
CA ALA A 83 -0.13 12.82 -5.51
C ALA A 83 -1.20 13.60 -6.31
N PRO A 84 -1.49 14.88 -5.97
CA PRO A 84 -2.36 15.73 -6.77
C PRO A 84 -1.87 15.81 -8.23
N GLY A 85 -2.74 15.51 -9.20
CA GLY A 85 -2.37 15.48 -10.62
C GLY A 85 -1.59 14.23 -11.08
N GLY A 86 -1.38 13.25 -10.20
CA GLY A 86 -0.84 11.93 -10.54
C GLY A 86 0.66 11.89 -10.84
N ARG A 87 1.43 12.94 -10.50
CA ARG A 87 2.88 12.99 -10.71
C ARG A 87 3.61 13.21 -9.40
N LEU A 88 4.72 12.51 -9.22
CA LEU A 88 5.61 12.70 -8.09
C LEU A 88 6.43 14.00 -8.24
N PRO A 89 6.62 14.78 -7.16
CA PRO A 89 7.62 15.84 -7.14
C PRO A 89 9.03 15.31 -7.36
N GLU A 90 9.94 16.11 -7.91
CA GLU A 90 11.33 15.69 -8.17
C GLU A 90 12.06 15.20 -6.91
N GLY A 91 11.79 15.81 -5.76
CA GLY A 91 12.36 15.38 -4.47
C GLY A 91 12.04 13.93 -4.15
N TRP A 92 10.85 13.44 -4.51
CA TRP A 92 10.46 12.06 -4.22
C TRP A 92 11.11 11.08 -5.18
N TRP A 93 11.34 11.46 -6.44
CA TRP A 93 12.13 10.62 -7.35
C TRP A 93 13.53 10.36 -6.80
N GLN A 94 14.13 11.34 -6.14
CA GLN A 94 15.41 11.13 -5.46
C GLN A 94 15.29 10.11 -4.33
N GLU A 95 14.27 10.21 -3.49
CA GLU A 95 14.02 9.24 -2.41
C GLU A 95 13.80 7.81 -2.92
N LEU A 96 13.07 7.64 -4.03
CA LEU A 96 12.89 6.33 -4.66
C LEU A 96 14.22 5.76 -5.19
N ARG A 97 15.07 6.61 -5.78
CA ARG A 97 16.43 6.22 -6.20
C ARG A 97 17.28 5.80 -5.01
N ASP A 98 17.20 6.53 -3.91
CA ASP A 98 17.97 6.24 -2.69
C ASP A 98 17.51 4.94 -2.03
N ALA A 99 16.21 4.66 -2.00
CA ALA A 99 15.66 3.39 -1.55
C ALA A 99 16.23 2.20 -2.35
N LEU A 100 16.24 2.30 -3.68
CA LEU A 100 16.79 1.25 -4.55
C LEU A 100 18.30 1.07 -4.33
N ARG A 101 19.06 2.15 -4.13
CA ARG A 101 20.50 2.08 -3.82
C ARG A 101 20.79 1.42 -2.47
N LEU A 102 19.88 1.55 -1.51
CA LEU A 102 19.93 0.86 -0.22
C LEU A 102 19.51 -0.62 -0.33
N GLY A 103 19.07 -1.08 -1.51
CA GLY A 103 18.60 -2.44 -1.74
C GLY A 103 17.15 -2.67 -1.35
N MET A 104 16.37 -1.62 -1.12
CA MET A 104 14.93 -1.75 -0.89
C MET A 104 14.20 -2.04 -2.20
N SER A 105 13.04 -2.69 -2.09
CA SER A 105 12.07 -2.83 -3.19
C SER A 105 11.01 -1.73 -3.13
N LEU A 106 10.38 -1.42 -4.25
CA LEU A 106 9.39 -0.36 -4.35
C LEU A 106 8.01 -0.90 -4.72
N VAL A 107 6.96 -0.34 -4.11
CA VAL A 107 5.58 -0.51 -4.56
C VAL A 107 5.07 0.83 -5.08
N ASN A 108 4.69 0.84 -6.35
CA ASN A 108 4.12 1.98 -7.03
C ASN A 108 2.58 1.86 -7.11
N PRO A 109 1.83 2.68 -6.35
CA PRO A 109 0.38 2.74 -6.44
C PRO A 109 -0.14 3.77 -7.43
N LEU A 110 0.74 4.52 -8.09
CA LEU A 110 0.36 5.57 -9.03
C LEU A 110 0.16 5.00 -10.45
N HIS A 111 -0.35 5.85 -11.34
CA HIS A 111 -0.46 5.52 -12.75
C HIS A 111 0.91 5.60 -13.43
N GLY A 112 1.11 4.74 -14.43
CA GLY A 112 2.35 4.67 -15.21
C GLY A 112 3.41 3.81 -14.53
N SER A 113 4.23 3.15 -15.35
CA SER A 113 5.35 2.36 -14.85
C SER A 113 6.49 3.24 -14.37
N TRP A 114 7.14 2.83 -13.28
CA TRP A 114 8.38 3.47 -12.83
C TRP A 114 9.64 2.84 -13.43
N GLU A 115 9.52 1.75 -14.19
CA GLU A 115 10.65 1.02 -14.76
C GLU A 115 11.53 1.93 -15.63
N ASP A 116 10.92 2.79 -16.47
CA ASP A 116 11.66 3.73 -17.32
C ASP A 116 12.49 4.76 -16.54
N HIS A 117 12.05 5.12 -15.33
CA HIS A 117 12.68 6.17 -14.51
C HIS A 117 13.69 5.59 -13.53
N LEU A 118 13.44 4.36 -13.06
CA LEU A 118 14.10 3.77 -11.91
C LEU A 118 14.85 2.47 -12.24
N GLY A 119 14.61 1.86 -13.41
CA GLY A 119 15.15 0.56 -13.78
C GLY A 119 16.67 0.50 -13.73
N GLN A 120 17.37 1.60 -14.08
CA GLN A 120 18.83 1.67 -13.99
C GLN A 120 19.39 1.63 -12.56
N PHE A 121 18.54 1.79 -11.54
CA PHE A 121 18.92 1.72 -10.13
C PHE A 121 18.54 0.38 -9.48
N LEU A 122 17.90 -0.53 -10.21
CA LEU A 122 17.61 -1.87 -9.71
C LEU A 122 18.90 -2.66 -9.52
N GLY A 123 19.03 -3.23 -8.33
CA GLY A 123 20.03 -4.24 -8.00
C GLY A 123 19.54 -5.65 -8.35
N VAL A 124 20.29 -6.66 -7.91
CA VAL A 124 19.99 -8.07 -8.18
C VAL A 124 18.79 -8.57 -7.38
N ASP A 125 18.62 -8.08 -6.15
CA ASP A 125 17.66 -8.63 -5.17
C ASP A 125 16.47 -7.71 -4.88
N ASN A 126 16.34 -6.57 -5.57
CA ASN A 126 15.19 -5.68 -5.40
C ASN A 126 14.35 -5.56 -6.67
N TRP A 127 13.12 -5.09 -6.49
CA TRP A 127 12.12 -5.03 -7.54
C TRP A 127 11.25 -3.78 -7.43
N ILE A 128 10.55 -3.47 -8.51
CA ILE A 128 9.49 -2.45 -8.56
C ILE A 128 8.20 -3.17 -8.89
N TRP A 129 7.16 -2.94 -8.08
CA TRP A 129 5.82 -3.46 -8.33
C TRP A 129 4.87 -2.32 -8.68
N ASP A 130 4.58 -2.20 -9.97
CA ASP A 130 3.57 -1.28 -10.49
C ASP A 130 2.18 -1.92 -10.37
N ILE A 131 1.47 -1.63 -9.28
CA ILE A 131 0.23 -2.36 -8.92
C ILE A 131 -0.97 -2.06 -9.83
N ARG A 132 -0.83 -1.04 -10.68
CA ARG A 132 -1.86 -0.60 -11.63
C ARG A 132 -1.64 -1.12 -13.04
N VAL A 133 -0.57 -1.89 -13.27
CA VAL A 133 -0.38 -2.60 -14.54
C VAL A 133 -1.45 -3.67 -14.66
N GLU A 134 -2.14 -3.67 -15.79
CA GLU A 134 -3.20 -4.63 -16.07
C GLU A 134 -2.62 -6.05 -16.16
N PRO A 135 -3.23 -7.06 -15.51
CA PRO A 135 -2.81 -8.45 -15.68
C PRO A 135 -2.89 -8.90 -17.14
N ASP A 136 -1.91 -9.69 -17.59
CA ASP A 136 -1.96 -10.27 -18.93
C ASP A 136 -3.08 -11.29 -19.09
N GLY A 137 -3.54 -11.47 -20.32
CA GLY A 137 -4.45 -12.55 -20.70
C GLY A 137 -5.91 -12.37 -20.26
N LEU A 138 -6.31 -11.16 -19.83
CA LEU A 138 -7.71 -10.87 -19.54
C LEU A 138 -8.59 -11.10 -20.76
N GLN A 139 -9.73 -11.73 -20.52
CA GLN A 139 -10.76 -12.00 -21.51
C GLN A 139 -12.06 -11.31 -21.10
N PRO A 140 -12.97 -10.98 -22.05
CA PRO A 140 -14.29 -10.48 -21.71
C PRO A 140 -15.02 -11.41 -20.73
N GLY A 141 -15.68 -10.83 -19.73
CA GLY A 141 -16.37 -11.59 -18.69
C GLY A 141 -17.57 -12.37 -19.26
N ILE A 142 -17.55 -13.70 -19.10
CA ILE A 142 -18.62 -14.61 -19.57
C ILE A 142 -19.57 -15.09 -18.46
N GLY A 143 -19.48 -14.52 -17.26
CA GLY A 143 -20.29 -14.95 -16.11
C GLY A 143 -19.86 -16.28 -15.46
N ALA A 144 -18.67 -16.79 -15.77
CA ALA A 144 -18.16 -18.07 -15.23
C ALA A 144 -18.19 -18.15 -13.69
N ALA A 145 -18.04 -17.01 -13.00
CA ALA A 145 -18.12 -16.95 -11.54
C ALA A 145 -19.47 -17.40 -10.95
N ALA A 146 -20.55 -17.43 -11.76
CA ALA A 146 -21.86 -17.93 -11.34
C ALA A 146 -21.83 -19.42 -10.97
N GLY A 147 -20.93 -20.21 -11.57
CA GLY A 147 -20.78 -21.64 -11.29
C GLY A 147 -19.94 -21.97 -10.05
N LEU A 148 -19.35 -20.97 -9.38
CA LEU A 148 -18.56 -21.18 -8.17
C LEU A 148 -19.46 -21.46 -6.96
N SER A 149 -19.06 -22.42 -6.13
CA SER A 149 -19.74 -22.76 -4.88
C SER A 149 -19.55 -21.73 -3.75
N ALA A 150 -18.53 -20.87 -3.86
CA ALA A 150 -18.25 -19.84 -2.87
C ALA A 150 -19.30 -18.72 -2.90
N ILE A 151 -19.71 -18.25 -1.72
CA ILE A 151 -20.53 -17.05 -1.57
C ILE A 151 -19.71 -15.83 -1.99
N ARG A 152 -20.28 -14.98 -2.84
CA ARG A 152 -19.64 -13.77 -3.36
C ARG A 152 -20.38 -12.56 -2.79
N LEU A 153 -19.74 -11.89 -1.83
CA LEU A 153 -20.27 -10.68 -1.22
C LEU A 153 -19.65 -9.45 -1.90
N LEU A 154 -20.47 -8.60 -2.49
CA LEU A 154 -20.05 -7.33 -3.08
C LEU A 154 -20.55 -6.17 -2.23
N THR A 155 -19.63 -5.36 -1.70
CA THR A 155 -19.96 -4.12 -1.03
C THR A 155 -20.22 -3.00 -2.04
N VAL A 156 -21.45 -2.50 -2.08
CA VAL A 156 -21.85 -1.32 -2.86
C VAL A 156 -22.08 -0.12 -1.95
N GLY A 157 -22.07 1.09 -2.49
CA GLY A 157 -22.25 2.32 -1.71
C GLY A 157 -22.73 3.47 -2.57
N SER A 158 -23.34 4.47 -1.94
CA SER A 158 -23.94 5.63 -2.60
C SER A 158 -22.93 6.59 -3.24
N ASP A 159 -21.66 6.54 -2.81
CA ASP A 159 -20.58 7.40 -3.31
C ASP A 159 -19.20 6.71 -3.20
N MET A 160 -18.14 7.39 -3.63
CA MET A 160 -16.74 7.04 -3.46
C MET A 160 -16.24 7.36 -2.04
N SER A 161 -15.22 6.65 -1.57
CA SER A 161 -14.62 6.87 -0.24
C SER A 161 -15.54 6.74 0.98
N VAL A 162 -16.73 6.15 0.85
CA VAL A 162 -17.70 5.91 1.94
C VAL A 162 -17.49 4.61 2.75
N GLY A 163 -16.28 4.04 2.73
CA GLY A 163 -15.98 2.85 3.56
C GLY A 163 -16.32 1.48 2.96
N LYS A 164 -16.56 1.36 1.64
CA LYS A 164 -16.84 0.06 0.99
C LYS A 164 -15.76 -1.00 1.25
N MET A 165 -14.49 -0.64 1.08
CA MET A 165 -13.34 -1.51 1.36
C MET A 165 -13.29 -1.92 2.83
N THR A 166 -13.47 -0.94 3.72
CA THR A 166 -13.51 -1.17 5.17
C THR A 166 -14.59 -2.18 5.54
N ALA A 167 -15.82 -1.99 5.06
CA ALA A 167 -16.91 -2.94 5.30
C ALA A 167 -16.56 -4.35 4.82
N ALA A 168 -15.94 -4.49 3.64
CA ALA A 168 -15.53 -5.79 3.12
C ALA A 168 -14.45 -6.46 3.98
N LEU A 169 -13.45 -5.71 4.46
CA LEU A 169 -12.38 -6.22 5.34
C LEU A 169 -12.94 -6.64 6.70
N GLU A 170 -13.81 -5.83 7.31
CA GLU A 170 -14.46 -6.17 8.58
C GLU A 170 -15.35 -7.42 8.45
N CYS A 171 -16.07 -7.58 7.32
CA CYS A 171 -16.82 -8.80 7.05
C CYS A 171 -15.91 -10.04 6.97
N VAL A 172 -14.72 -9.92 6.36
CA VAL A 172 -13.74 -11.02 6.29
C VAL A 172 -13.17 -11.33 7.67
N ALA A 173 -12.84 -10.30 8.46
CA ALA A 173 -12.35 -10.46 9.83
C ALA A 173 -13.41 -11.15 10.73
N ALA A 174 -14.66 -10.73 10.64
CA ALA A 174 -15.78 -11.34 11.37
C ALA A 174 -16.05 -12.78 10.92
N ALA A 175 -15.98 -13.07 9.62
CA ALA A 175 -16.08 -14.43 9.12
C ALA A 175 -14.95 -15.32 9.68
N GLY A 176 -13.72 -14.81 9.69
CA GLY A 176 -12.55 -15.48 10.27
C GLY A 176 -12.73 -15.80 11.76
N SER A 177 -13.24 -14.86 12.57
CA SER A 177 -13.49 -15.10 14.00
C SER A 177 -14.59 -16.14 14.26
N MET A 178 -15.46 -16.38 13.28
CA MET A 178 -16.47 -17.45 13.29
C MET A 178 -15.97 -18.77 12.72
N GLY A 179 -14.69 -18.87 12.31
CA GLY A 179 -14.13 -20.06 11.66
C GLY A 179 -14.58 -20.27 10.22
N ILE A 180 -15.15 -19.24 9.58
CA ILE A 180 -15.57 -19.29 8.18
C ILE A 180 -14.38 -18.92 7.30
N SER A 181 -14.05 -19.79 6.33
CA SER A 181 -13.02 -19.50 5.34
C SER A 181 -13.48 -18.38 4.39
N ALA A 182 -12.99 -17.16 4.62
CA ALA A 182 -13.25 -15.98 3.81
C ALA A 182 -11.95 -15.39 3.27
N LYS A 183 -12.02 -14.79 2.08
CA LYS A 183 -10.91 -14.06 1.45
C LYS A 183 -11.42 -12.74 0.90
N PHE A 184 -10.67 -11.67 1.16
CA PHE A 184 -10.90 -10.38 0.53
C PHE A 184 -10.31 -10.38 -0.88
N VAL A 185 -11.07 -9.89 -1.86
CA VAL A 185 -10.60 -9.73 -3.25
C VAL A 185 -10.52 -8.23 -3.53
N ALA A 186 -9.29 -7.74 -3.64
CA ALA A 186 -9.03 -6.32 -3.87
C ALA A 186 -9.45 -5.89 -5.29
N THR A 187 -10.06 -4.71 -5.39
CA THR A 187 -10.50 -4.11 -6.67
C THR A 187 -9.90 -2.72 -6.92
N GLY A 188 -8.98 -2.29 -6.07
CA GLY A 188 -8.29 -1.01 -6.22
C GLY A 188 -7.00 -0.96 -5.42
N GLN A 189 -6.16 0.03 -5.72
CA GLN A 189 -4.78 0.17 -5.24
C GLN A 189 -4.61 -0.08 -3.74
N VAL A 190 -5.44 0.52 -2.88
CA VAL A 190 -5.30 0.38 -1.42
C VAL A 190 -5.55 -1.07 -1.00
N GLY A 191 -6.56 -1.72 -1.56
CA GLY A 191 -6.84 -3.12 -1.27
C GLY A 191 -5.75 -4.04 -1.80
N ILE A 192 -5.14 -3.73 -2.94
CA ILE A 192 -4.03 -4.49 -3.51
C ILE A 192 -2.79 -4.38 -2.62
N CYS A 193 -2.48 -3.20 -2.08
CA CYS A 193 -1.37 -3.09 -1.12
C CYS A 193 -1.66 -3.83 0.20
N ILE A 194 -2.91 -3.90 0.65
CA ILE A 194 -3.29 -4.55 1.92
C ILE A 194 -3.27 -6.08 1.82
N ALA A 195 -3.80 -6.64 0.72
CA ALA A 195 -4.10 -8.07 0.62
C ALA A 195 -3.67 -8.69 -0.72
N GLY A 196 -3.07 -7.90 -1.62
CA GLY A 196 -2.65 -8.30 -2.96
C GLY A 196 -1.34 -9.04 -2.95
#